data_AF-A0A017SYE6-F1
#
_entry.id   AF-A0A017SYE6-F1
#
_cell.length_a   1.000
_cell.length_b   1.000
_cell.length_c   1.000
_cell.angle_alpha   90.00
_cell.angle_beta   90.00
_cell.angle_gamma   90.00
#
_symmetry.space_group_name_H-M   'P 1'
#
loop_
_entity.id
_entity.type
_entity.pdbx_description
1 polymer ?
#
loop_
_entity_poly.entity_id
_entity_poly.type
_entity_poly.pdbx_seq_one_letter_code
_entity_poly.pdbx_strand_id
1 'polypeptide(L)'
;MTERRDEGTANGATASAGAPGGAPGAEGTSFEDSTRRLAQIVNELEGGDMPLERALSLFEEGVRLSRAAQERLDRAERRVEELLGVDADGRPTTRDFETT
;
A
#
# COMPACT_ATOMS: atom_id res chain seq x y z
N MET A 1 -50.89 19.17 -18.72
CA MET A 1 -50.09 19.99 -19.64
C MET A 1 -49.23 20.90 -18.76
N THR A 2 -47.89 20.87 -18.69
CA THR A 2 -46.82 20.01 -19.22
C THR A 2 -45.56 20.40 -18.41
N GLU A 3 -44.64 19.55 -17.91
CA GLU A 3 -44.36 18.10 -18.10
C GLU A 3 -43.96 17.44 -16.74
N ARG A 4 -43.22 16.32 -16.76
CA ARG A 4 -42.31 15.87 -15.68
C ARG A 4 -40.89 16.28 -16.03
N ARG A 5 -40.01 16.54 -15.05
CA ARG A 5 -38.61 16.06 -15.08
C ARG A 5 -38.13 15.73 -13.67
N ASP A 6 -37.94 14.43 -13.44
CA ASP A 6 -37.03 13.90 -12.44
C ASP A 6 -35.60 14.35 -12.79
N GLU A 7 -34.91 15.03 -11.87
CA GLU A 7 -33.46 15.27 -11.97
C GLU A 7 -32.80 14.75 -10.69
N GLY A 8 -32.68 13.42 -10.62
CA GLY A 8 -31.81 12.77 -9.66
C GLY A 8 -30.35 12.95 -10.07
N THR A 9 -29.64 13.90 -9.47
CA THR A 9 -28.19 14.03 -9.64
C THR A 9 -27.49 12.93 -8.85
N ALA A 10 -27.00 11.93 -9.60
CA ALA A 10 -26.36 10.75 -9.05
C ALA A 10 -25.06 11.07 -8.30
N ASN A 11 -24.83 10.25 -7.27
CA ASN A 11 -23.59 10.04 -6.53
C ASN A 11 -22.32 10.26 -7.37
N GLY A 12 -21.63 11.39 -7.15
CA GLY A 12 -20.32 11.70 -7.71
C GLY A 12 -19.19 10.93 -7.04
N ALA A 13 -19.22 9.60 -7.12
CA ALA A 13 -18.15 8.73 -6.64
C ALA A 13 -16.89 8.90 -7.53
N THR A 14 -16.04 9.86 -7.19
CA THR A 14 -14.72 10.05 -7.81
C THR A 14 -13.76 8.95 -7.34
N ALA A 15 -13.95 7.76 -7.90
CA ALA A 15 -12.95 6.70 -7.86
C ALA A 15 -11.68 7.21 -8.58
N SER A 16 -10.71 7.70 -7.80
CA SER A 16 -9.40 8.06 -8.32
C SER A 16 -8.69 6.79 -8.78
N ALA A 17 -8.66 6.60 -10.09
CA ALA A 17 -7.97 5.49 -10.73
C ALA A 17 -6.45 5.67 -10.56
N GLY A 18 -5.88 5.04 -9.53
CA GLY A 18 -4.45 4.83 -9.42
C GLY A 18 -3.97 3.97 -10.60
N ALA A 19 -2.98 4.46 -11.35
CA ALA A 19 -2.46 3.76 -12.52
C ALA A 19 -1.80 2.42 -12.11
N PRO A 20 -1.95 1.34 -12.89
CA PRO A 20 -1.33 0.06 -12.59
C PRO A 20 0.17 0.07 -12.93
N GLY A 21 0.99 0.61 -12.03
CA GLY A 21 2.45 0.46 -12.02
C GLY A 21 2.90 -0.96 -11.63
N GLY A 22 2.34 -1.97 -12.28
CA GLY A 22 2.47 -3.37 -11.88
C GLY A 22 3.81 -4.01 -12.24
N ALA A 23 4.77 -3.96 -11.32
CA ALA A 23 5.89 -4.91 -11.31
C ALA A 23 5.39 -6.32 -10.93
N PRO A 24 5.95 -7.41 -11.51
CA PRO A 24 5.43 -8.77 -11.30
C PRO A 24 5.74 -9.27 -9.88
N GLY A 25 4.70 -9.46 -9.08
CA GLY A 25 4.77 -9.85 -7.67
C GLY A 25 3.41 -9.80 -7.01
N ALA A 26 2.46 -10.56 -7.57
CA ALA A 26 1.04 -10.55 -7.22
C ALA A 26 0.63 -11.79 -6.40
N GLU A 27 1.30 -11.99 -5.26
CA GLU A 27 0.92 -12.97 -4.24
C GLU A 27 0.79 -12.19 -2.91
N GLY A 28 -0.44 -11.73 -2.60
CA GLY A 28 -0.75 -10.86 -1.46
C GLY A 28 -1.22 -9.44 -1.83
N THR A 29 -1.86 -8.77 -0.88
CA THR A 29 -2.41 -7.40 -1.01
C THR A 29 -1.37 -6.42 -1.56
N SER A 30 -1.79 -5.48 -2.42
CA SER A 30 -0.89 -4.47 -2.98
C SER A 30 -0.34 -3.54 -1.88
N PHE A 31 0.73 -2.78 -2.18
CA PHE A 31 1.25 -1.78 -1.25
C PHE A 31 0.17 -0.72 -0.99
N GLU A 32 -0.43 -0.23 -2.06
CA GLU A 32 -1.44 0.82 -2.08
C GLU A 32 -2.70 0.42 -1.30
N ASP A 33 -3.18 -0.82 -1.47
CA ASP A 33 -4.32 -1.34 -0.73
C ASP A 33 -3.98 -1.58 0.75
N SER A 34 -2.75 -2.02 1.06
CA SER A 34 -2.29 -2.20 2.44
C SER A 34 -2.21 -0.86 3.18
N THR A 35 -1.67 0.18 2.53
CA THR A 35 -1.62 1.55 3.07
C THR A 35 -3.03 2.14 3.21
N ARG A 36 -3.93 1.91 2.23
CA ARG A 36 -5.33 2.36 2.30
C ARG A 36 -6.08 1.70 3.47
N ARG A 37 -5.91 0.39 3.66
CA ARG A 37 -6.53 -0.34 4.78
C ARG A 37 -5.94 0.09 6.12
N LEU A 38 -4.63 0.32 6.21
CA LEU A 38 -3.99 0.85 7.41
C LEU A 38 -4.56 2.22 7.81
N ALA A 39 -4.76 3.13 6.85
CA ALA A 39 -5.38 4.43 7.11
C ALA A 39 -6.84 4.30 7.60
N GLN A 40 -7.61 3.35 7.04
CA GLN A 40 -8.95 3.04 7.54
C GLN A 40 -8.93 2.53 8.99
N ILE A 41 -7.99 1.63 9.32
CA ILE A 41 -7.83 1.09 10.68
C ILE A 41 -7.49 2.20 11.68
N VAL A 42 -6.61 3.14 11.33
CA VAL A 42 -6.31 4.29 12.19
C VAL A 42 -7.57 5.14 12.41
N ASN A 43 -8.30 5.48 11.35
CA ASN A 43 -9.56 6.24 11.47
C ASN A 43 -10.62 5.49 12.30
N GLU A 44 -10.73 4.15 12.17
CA GLU A 44 -11.61 3.31 13.01
C GLU A 44 -11.19 3.44 14.49
N LEU A 45 -9.91 3.26 14.80
CA LEU A 45 -9.36 3.29 16.17
C LEU A 45 -9.47 4.67 16.84
N GLU A 46 -9.25 5.76 16.09
CA GLU A 46 -9.40 7.14 16.57
C GLU A 46 -10.85 7.49 16.94
N GLY A 47 -11.83 6.77 16.39
CA GLY A 47 -13.24 6.97 16.71
C GLY A 47 -13.63 6.62 18.15
N GLY A 48 -12.83 5.78 18.84
CA GLY A 48 -12.95 5.47 20.27
C GLY A 48 -14.19 4.67 20.73
N ASP A 49 -15.29 4.70 19.98
CA ASP A 49 -16.56 4.02 20.31
C ASP A 49 -16.58 2.57 19.79
N MET A 50 -15.75 1.70 20.38
CA MET A 50 -15.74 0.27 20.07
C MET A 50 -15.34 -0.63 21.25
N PRO A 51 -15.74 -1.91 21.27
CA PRO A 51 -15.26 -2.89 22.25
C PRO A 51 -13.74 -3.10 22.18
N LEU A 52 -13.12 -3.40 23.32
CA LEU A 52 -11.67 -3.64 23.45
C LEU A 52 -11.18 -4.75 22.51
N GLU A 53 -11.94 -5.85 22.39
CA GLU A 53 -11.62 -6.98 21.53
C GLU A 53 -11.58 -6.57 20.05
N ARG A 54 -12.44 -5.63 19.63
CA ARG A 54 -12.44 -5.08 18.27
C ARG A 54 -11.24 -4.16 18.05
N ALA A 55 -10.90 -3.31 19.04
CA ALA A 55 -9.73 -2.45 18.98
C ALA A 55 -8.42 -3.26 18.87
N LEU A 56 -8.29 -4.34 19.66
CA LEU A 56 -7.14 -5.25 19.60
C LEU A 56 -7.05 -5.96 18.23
N SER A 57 -8.17 -6.48 17.72
CA SER A 57 -8.22 -7.12 16.39
C SER A 57 -7.82 -6.16 15.25
N LEU A 58 -8.26 -4.90 15.32
CA LEU A 58 -7.87 -3.83 14.38
C LEU A 58 -6.38 -3.48 14.51
N PHE A 59 -5.86 -3.39 15.73
CA PHE A 59 -4.44 -3.14 15.98
C PHE A 59 -3.55 -4.27 15.41
N GLU A 60 -3.92 -5.53 15.63
CA GLU A 60 -3.23 -6.70 15.06
C GLU A 60 -3.29 -6.75 13.53
N GLU A 61 -4.40 -6.31 12.92
CA GLU A 61 -4.50 -6.11 11.47
C GLU A 61 -3.54 -5.01 10.99
N GLY A 62 -3.54 -3.85 11.65
CA GLY A 62 -2.66 -2.72 11.33
C GLY A 62 -1.17 -3.05 11.44
N VAL A 63 -0.76 -3.78 12.49
CA VAL A 63 0.63 -4.24 12.66
C VAL A 63 1.05 -5.18 11.54
N ARG A 64 0.18 -6.11 11.11
CA ARG A 64 0.48 -7.03 10.00
C ARG A 64 0.61 -6.29 8.66
N LEU A 65 -0.30 -5.35 8.38
CA LEU A 65 -0.27 -4.53 7.17
C LEU A 65 0.98 -3.65 7.10
N SER A 66 1.36 -3.03 8.22
CA SER A 66 2.57 -2.21 8.32
C SER A 66 3.85 -3.01 8.00
N ARG A 67 3.98 -4.21 8.59
CA ARG A 67 5.12 -5.12 8.29
C ARG A 67 5.14 -5.56 6.84
N ALA A 68 4.01 -5.98 6.28
CA ALA A 68 3.92 -6.41 4.89
C ALA A 68 4.26 -5.27 3.90
N ALA A 69 3.91 -4.03 4.24
CA ALA A 69 4.28 -2.85 3.47
C ALA A 69 5.79 -2.57 3.54
N GLN A 70 6.40 -2.62 4.72
CA GLN A 70 7.86 -2.47 4.91
C GLN A 70 8.63 -3.54 4.11
N GLU A 71 8.32 -4.82 4.29
CA GLU A 71 8.98 -5.91 3.55
C GLU A 71 8.88 -5.76 2.03
N ARG A 72 7.82 -5.11 1.52
CA ARG A 72 7.63 -4.84 0.09
C ARG A 72 8.49 -3.67 -0.39
N LEU A 73 8.68 -2.65 0.44
CA LEU A 73 9.65 -1.57 0.19
C LEU A 73 11.08 -2.12 0.21
N ASP A 74 11.47 -2.92 1.22
CA ASP A 74 12.80 -3.54 1.32
C ASP A 74 13.13 -4.43 0.10
N ARG A 75 12.12 -5.05 -0.52
CA ARG A 75 12.29 -5.81 -1.77
C ARG A 75 12.43 -4.89 -2.99
N ALA A 76 11.72 -3.77 -3.02
CA ALA A 76 11.81 -2.79 -4.11
C ALA A 76 13.17 -2.07 -4.07
N GLU A 77 13.64 -1.68 -2.89
CA GLU A 77 14.94 -1.04 -2.67
C GLU A 77 16.10 -1.93 -3.14
N ARG A 78 16.19 -3.17 -2.64
CA ARG A 78 17.18 -4.15 -3.12
C ARG A 78 17.13 -4.38 -4.63
N ARG A 79 15.94 -4.32 -5.23
CA ARG A 79 15.83 -4.44 -6.68
C ARG A 79 16.34 -3.21 -7.42
N VAL A 80 16.26 -2.02 -6.84
CA VAL A 80 16.88 -0.80 -7.35
C VAL A 80 18.41 -0.85 -7.19
N GLU A 81 18.91 -1.30 -6.04
CA GLU A 81 20.36 -1.53 -5.80
C GLU A 81 20.97 -2.44 -6.88
N GLU A 82 20.37 -3.60 -7.12
CA GLU A 82 20.78 -4.57 -8.15
C GLU A 82 20.83 -3.96 -9.56
N LEU A 83 19.91 -3.05 -9.88
CA LEU A 83 19.79 -2.43 -11.21
C LEU A 83 20.74 -1.25 -11.40
N LEU A 84 21.07 -0.52 -10.33
CA LEU A 84 21.98 0.62 -10.37
C LEU A 84 23.45 0.22 -10.12
N GLY A 85 23.71 -0.96 -9.55
CA GLY A 85 25.06 -1.38 -9.17
C GLY A 85 25.61 -0.58 -7.99
N VAL A 86 24.73 -0.13 -7.09
CA VAL A 86 25.07 0.58 -5.84
C VAL A 86 24.26 0.02 -4.68
N ASP A 87 24.75 0.15 -3.44
CA ASP A 87 23.98 -0.16 -2.22
C ASP A 87 23.11 1.02 -1.75
N ALA A 88 22.33 0.83 -0.68
CA ALA A 88 21.49 1.85 -0.05
C ALA A 88 22.26 3.10 0.43
N ASP A 89 23.56 2.98 0.72
CA ASP A 89 24.45 4.11 1.05
C ASP A 89 24.97 4.82 -0.22
N GLY A 90 24.58 4.38 -1.42
CA GLY A 90 24.99 4.91 -2.72
C GLY A 90 26.40 4.48 -3.17
N ARG A 91 27.00 3.47 -2.53
CA ARG A 91 28.35 2.98 -2.83
C ARG A 91 28.31 1.92 -3.93
N PRO A 92 29.24 1.91 -4.90
CA PRO A 92 29.29 0.87 -5.94
C PRO A 92 29.37 -0.55 -5.35
N THR A 93 28.49 -1.45 -5.78
CA THR A 93 28.57 -2.87 -5.41
C THR A 93 29.64 -3.57 -6.25
N THR A 94 30.86 -3.62 -5.74
CA THR A 94 31.97 -4.36 -6.35
C THR A 94 31.86 -5.85 -6.07
N ARG A 95 32.23 -6.68 -7.04
CA ARG A 95 32.48 -8.12 -6.87
C ARG A 95 33.93 -8.38 -7.23
N ASP A 96 34.59 -9.27 -6.49
CA ASP A 96 35.97 -9.65 -6.80
C ASP A 96 36.03 -10.37 -8.15
N PHE A 97 37.06 -10.06 -8.93
CA PHE A 97 37.30 -10.72 -10.21
C PHE A 97 37.92 -12.09 -9.96
N GLU A 98 37.21 -13.16 -10.34
CA GLU A 98 37.74 -14.52 -10.31
C GLU A 98 38.96 -14.62 -11.25
N THR A 99 40.15 -14.70 -10.66
CA THR A 99 41.39 -14.89 -11.41
C THR A 99 41.54 -16.37 -11.74
N THR A 100 41.44 -16.68 -13.05
CA THR A 100 41.81 -17.99 -13.63
C THR A 100 43.32 -18.08 -13.83
#